data_AF-A0A4R4Q1X3-F1
#
_entry.id   AF-A0A4R4Q1X3-F1
#
_cell.length_a   1.000
_cell.length_b   1.000
_cell.length_c   1.000
_cell.angle_alpha   90.00
_cell.angle_beta   90.00
_cell.angle_gamma   90.00
#
_symmetry.space_group_name_H-M   'P 1'
#
loop_
_entity.id
_entity.type
_entity.pdbx_description
1 polymer ?
#
loop_
_entity_poly.entity_id
_entity_poly.type
_entity_poly.pdbx_seq_one_letter_code
_entity_poly.pdbx_strand_id
1 'polypeptide(L)'
;MESTETPLTLDSLLDHVQAAPPRLGRTRLISIDGPAGSGKSTLAGRFEARAKARDLNTFVIHMDDLYDGWAGAERGFALLRDHVLQRLSDGREGRYRRYDWNTGTYAELHVVPVTVDVLIVEGVTSCDRDADKWQSLRLWIETTNEVRLDRGIERDGEALRDHWLEWMRWERDHFATQSTRDRAQVVVDGNPEVPHDPSAELVAKSVALPHDSAAS
;
A
#
# COMPACT_ATOMS: atom_id res chain seq x y z
N MET A 1 -25.94 2.87 10.09
CA MET A 1 -25.66 1.42 10.02
C MET A 1 -24.29 1.27 10.65
N GLU A 2 -24.21 0.78 11.89
CA GLU A 2 -22.92 0.55 12.56
C GLU A 2 -22.11 -0.41 11.69
N SER A 3 -20.97 0.06 11.19
CA SER A 3 -19.99 -0.80 10.54
C SER A 3 -19.41 -1.67 11.64
N THR A 4 -19.78 -2.94 11.70
CA THR A 4 -19.20 -3.87 12.68
C THR A 4 -17.77 -4.18 12.28
N GLU A 5 -16.83 -3.50 12.93
CA GLU A 5 -15.41 -3.80 12.82
C GLU A 5 -15.15 -5.27 13.16
N THR A 6 -14.47 -5.98 12.26
CA THR A 6 -14.28 -7.43 12.38
C THR A 6 -12.81 -7.78 12.13
N PRO A 7 -12.17 -8.53 13.05
CA PRO A 7 -10.84 -9.08 12.80
C PRO A 7 -10.83 -9.97 11.55
N LEU A 8 -9.83 -9.77 10.69
CA LEU A 8 -9.60 -10.53 9.47
C LEU A 8 -8.15 -10.99 9.43
N THR A 9 -7.92 -12.28 9.15
CA THR A 9 -6.57 -12.82 9.14
C THR A 9 -5.83 -12.40 7.88
N LEU A 10 -4.56 -12.05 8.02
CA LEU A 10 -3.66 -11.78 6.90
C LEU A 10 -3.53 -12.99 5.98
N ASP A 11 -3.62 -14.20 6.53
CA ASP A 11 -3.57 -15.43 5.73
C ASP A 11 -4.75 -15.58 4.80
N SER A 12 -5.97 -15.27 5.26
CA SER A 12 -7.17 -15.30 4.42
C SER A 12 -7.07 -14.32 3.25
N LEU A 13 -6.44 -13.16 3.47
CA LEU A 13 -6.17 -12.17 2.43
C LEU A 13 -5.10 -12.64 1.46
N LEU A 14 -4.04 -13.30 1.96
CA LEU A 14 -3.04 -13.93 1.12
C LEU A 14 -3.62 -15.11 0.30
N ASP A 15 -4.57 -15.87 0.87
CA ASP A 15 -5.29 -16.92 0.15
C ASP A 15 -6.11 -16.33 -1.00
N HIS A 16 -6.85 -15.25 -0.74
CA HIS A 16 -7.57 -14.52 -1.77
C HIS A 16 -6.63 -14.01 -2.87
N VAL A 17 -5.49 -13.42 -2.49
CA VAL A 17 -4.48 -12.93 -3.44
C VAL A 17 -3.95 -14.09 -4.29
N GLN A 18 -3.61 -15.23 -3.70
CA GLN A 18 -3.10 -16.40 -4.42
C GLN A 18 -4.13 -17.03 -5.35
N ALA A 19 -5.41 -17.05 -4.96
CA ALA A 19 -6.50 -17.53 -5.80
C ALA A 19 -6.76 -16.62 -7.01
N ALA A 20 -6.54 -15.31 -6.87
CA ALA A 20 -6.69 -14.36 -7.97
C ALA A 20 -5.70 -14.65 -9.11
N PRO A 21 -6.10 -14.38 -10.38
CA PRO A 21 -5.19 -14.52 -11.51
C PRO A 21 -3.99 -13.56 -11.34
N PRO A 22 -2.76 -13.97 -11.70
CA PRO A 22 -1.63 -13.06 -11.71
C PRO A 22 -1.84 -12.04 -12.85
N ARG A 23 -2.05 -10.78 -12.48
CA ARG A 23 -2.30 -9.70 -13.45
C ARG A 23 -1.03 -8.94 -13.82
N LEU A 24 0.04 -9.11 -13.04
CA LEU A 24 1.32 -8.43 -13.20
C LEU A 24 2.39 -9.41 -13.72
N GLY A 25 2.13 -10.00 -14.89
CA GLY A 25 2.92 -11.13 -15.39
C GLY A 25 2.67 -12.38 -14.57
N ARG A 26 3.66 -12.83 -13.79
CA ARG A 26 3.53 -13.96 -12.86
C ARG A 26 3.15 -13.52 -11.44
N THR A 27 3.32 -12.22 -11.17
CA THR A 27 3.23 -11.61 -9.84
C THR A 27 1.80 -11.20 -9.52
N ARG A 28 1.45 -11.25 -8.24
CA ARG A 28 0.23 -10.67 -7.68
C ARG A 28 0.57 -9.42 -6.88
N LEU A 29 -0.20 -8.37 -7.10
CA LEU A 29 0.04 -7.07 -6.49
C LEU A 29 -0.93 -6.83 -5.32
N ILE A 30 -0.36 -6.56 -4.15
CA ILE A 30 -1.07 -6.02 -2.99
C ILE A 30 -0.71 -4.55 -2.88
N SER A 31 -1.71 -3.67 -2.95
CA SER A 31 -1.53 -2.23 -2.75
C SER A 31 -2.15 -1.81 -1.42
N ILE A 32 -1.38 -1.10 -0.59
CA ILE A 32 -1.78 -0.64 0.74
C ILE A 32 -1.69 0.88 0.77
N ASP A 33 -2.83 1.53 0.62
CA ASP A 33 -2.96 2.98 0.57
C ASP A 33 -3.68 3.51 1.82
N GLY A 34 -3.70 4.83 1.99
CA GLY A 34 -4.18 5.51 3.18
C GLY A 34 -3.35 6.76 3.49
N PRO A 35 -3.88 7.70 4.28
CA PRO A 35 -3.19 8.94 4.62
C PRO A 35 -1.82 8.69 5.28
N ALA A 36 -0.88 9.61 5.12
CA ALA A 36 0.39 9.55 5.86
C ALA A 36 0.15 9.43 7.37
N GLY A 37 0.96 8.60 8.05
CA GLY A 37 0.81 8.29 9.49
C GLY A 37 -0.24 7.21 9.86
N SER A 38 -0.92 6.61 8.88
CA SER A 38 -1.99 5.63 9.14
C SER A 38 -1.55 4.23 9.55
N GLY A 39 -0.27 3.87 9.36
CA GLY A 39 0.26 2.52 9.69
C GLY A 39 0.44 1.58 8.49
N LYS A 40 0.45 2.09 7.26
CA LYS A 40 0.65 1.31 6.02
C LYS A 40 1.93 0.47 6.03
N SER A 41 3.06 1.09 6.34
CA SER A 41 4.36 0.40 6.40
C SER A 41 4.36 -0.74 7.41
N THR A 42 3.70 -0.57 8.56
CA THR A 42 3.53 -1.63 9.57
C THR A 42 2.69 -2.79 9.03
N LEU A 43 1.57 -2.50 8.36
CA LEU A 43 0.74 -3.54 7.75
C LEU A 43 1.47 -4.25 6.60
N ALA A 44 2.23 -3.52 5.78
CA ALA A 44 3.04 -4.07 4.70
C ALA A 44 4.10 -5.06 5.23
N GLY A 45 4.83 -4.69 6.30
CA GLY A 45 5.80 -5.58 6.93
C GLY A 45 5.17 -6.84 7.52
N ARG A 46 3.95 -6.75 8.06
CA ARG A 46 3.20 -7.93 8.51
C ARG A 46 2.80 -8.83 7.35
N PHE A 47 2.28 -8.28 6.24
CA PHE A 47 2.00 -9.06 5.03
C PHE A 47 3.25 -9.74 4.49
N GLU A 48 4.37 -9.03 4.44
CA GLU A 48 5.66 -9.57 4.02
C GLU A 48 6.10 -10.75 4.90
N ALA A 49 6.02 -10.60 6.22
CA ALA A 49 6.36 -11.67 7.16
C ALA A 49 5.47 -12.91 6.98
N ARG A 50 4.15 -12.73 6.81
CA ARG A 50 3.21 -13.84 6.56
C ARG A 50 3.44 -14.51 5.20
N ALA A 51 3.71 -13.73 4.16
CA ALA A 51 3.99 -14.25 2.82
C ALA A 51 5.30 -15.07 2.81
N LYS A 52 6.36 -14.56 3.43
CA LYS A 52 7.64 -15.27 3.58
C LYS A 52 7.50 -16.56 4.40
N ALA A 53 6.68 -16.56 5.45
CA ALA A 53 6.38 -17.76 6.24
C ALA A 53 5.63 -18.85 5.45
N ARG A 54 5.14 -18.52 4.25
CA ARG A 54 4.47 -19.42 3.30
C ARG A 54 5.35 -19.72 2.07
N ASP A 55 6.65 -19.46 2.17
CA ASP A 55 7.64 -19.65 1.09
C ASP A 55 7.34 -18.86 -0.19
N LEU A 56 6.60 -17.74 -0.09
CA LEU A 56 6.35 -16.84 -1.22
C LEU A 56 7.52 -15.87 -1.39
N ASN A 57 8.08 -15.81 -2.59
CA ASN A 57 9.08 -14.79 -2.92
C ASN A 57 8.41 -13.41 -2.94
N THR A 58 8.68 -12.60 -1.93
CA THR A 58 7.96 -11.35 -1.66
C THR A 58 8.90 -10.15 -1.76
N PHE A 59 8.43 -9.08 -2.41
CA PHE A 59 9.14 -7.81 -2.50
C PHE A 59 8.21 -6.68 -2.02
N VAL A 60 8.75 -5.73 -1.25
CA VAL A 60 8.01 -4.55 -0.75
C VAL A 60 8.59 -3.28 -1.38
N ILE A 61 7.72 -2.40 -1.87
CA ILE A 61 8.09 -1.05 -2.31
C ILE A 61 7.37 -0.04 -1.42
N HIS A 62 8.15 0.85 -0.82
CA HIS A 62 7.64 2.02 -0.10
C HIS A 62 7.55 3.18 -1.09
N MET A 63 6.36 3.76 -1.28
CA MET A 63 6.19 4.87 -2.22
C MET A 63 7.03 6.10 -1.84
N ASP A 64 7.34 6.27 -0.55
CA ASP A 64 8.26 7.30 -0.06
C ASP A 64 9.65 7.19 -0.72
N ASP A 65 10.08 6.00 -1.17
CA ASP A 65 11.33 5.82 -1.92
C ASP A 65 11.25 6.39 -3.35
N LEU A 66 10.06 6.65 -3.89
CA LEU A 66 9.87 7.09 -5.27
C LEU A 66 9.53 8.59 -5.38
N TYR A 67 9.24 9.25 -4.27
CA TYR A 67 8.92 10.66 -4.23
C TYR A 67 10.19 11.51 -4.25
N ASP A 68 10.35 12.37 -5.25
CA ASP A 68 11.39 13.39 -5.29
C ASP A 68 11.04 14.60 -4.40
N GLY A 69 10.88 14.32 -3.10
CA GLY A 69 10.46 15.28 -2.09
C GLY A 69 8.94 15.42 -1.95
N TRP A 70 8.52 16.42 -1.17
CA TRP A 70 7.11 16.62 -0.75
C TRP A 70 6.10 16.83 -1.89
N ALA A 71 6.55 17.28 -3.06
CA ALA A 71 5.70 17.45 -4.25
C ALA A 71 5.80 16.28 -5.24
N GLY A 72 6.57 15.24 -4.89
CA GLY A 72 6.95 14.17 -5.81
C GLY A 72 5.96 13.02 -5.95
N ALA A 73 4.83 13.07 -5.25
CA ALA A 73 3.91 11.94 -5.13
C ALA A 73 3.37 11.43 -6.46
N GLU A 74 2.82 12.33 -7.29
CA GLU A 74 2.26 11.97 -8.60
C GLU A 74 3.33 11.44 -9.55
N ARG A 75 4.52 12.05 -9.52
CA ARG A 75 5.67 11.61 -10.31
C ARG A 75 6.17 10.25 -9.82
N GLY A 76 6.20 10.02 -8.51
CA GLY A 76 6.57 8.75 -7.90
C GLY A 76 5.65 7.62 -8.33
N PHE A 77 4.33 7.87 -8.38
CA PHE A 77 3.40 6.90 -8.95
C PHE A 77 3.66 6.65 -10.43
N ALA A 78 3.91 7.68 -11.24
CA ALA A 78 4.25 7.49 -12.65
C ALA A 78 5.52 6.62 -12.81
N LEU A 79 6.53 6.80 -11.95
CA LEU A 79 7.73 5.98 -11.93
C LEU A 79 7.42 4.51 -11.55
N LEU A 80 6.60 4.28 -10.53
CA LEU A 80 6.11 2.94 -10.18
C LEU A 80 5.41 2.30 -11.39
N ARG A 81 4.44 2.99 -11.97
CA ARG A 81 3.60 2.51 -13.08
C ARG A 81 4.47 2.10 -14.27
N ASP A 82 5.36 2.99 -14.71
CA ASP A 82 6.06 2.83 -15.99
C ASP A 82 7.33 1.97 -15.86
N HIS A 83 8.04 2.07 -14.73
CA HIS A 83 9.32 1.40 -14.54
C HIS A 83 9.27 0.17 -13.63
N VAL A 84 8.16 -0.09 -12.94
CA VAL A 84 7.99 -1.32 -12.17
C VAL A 84 6.82 -2.12 -12.70
N LEU A 85 5.60 -1.58 -12.63
CA LEU A 85 4.40 -2.36 -12.88
C LEU A 85 4.29 -2.78 -14.36
N GLN A 86 4.39 -1.82 -15.28
CA GLN A 86 4.35 -2.13 -16.71
C GLN A 86 5.47 -3.10 -17.10
N ARG A 87 6.68 -2.94 -16.55
CA ARG A 87 7.80 -3.83 -16.85
C ARG A 87 7.55 -5.27 -16.40
N LEU A 88 7.09 -5.45 -15.16
CA LEU A 88 6.75 -6.78 -14.64
C LEU A 88 5.61 -7.42 -15.43
N SER A 89 4.60 -6.61 -15.81
CA SER A 89 3.52 -7.03 -16.72
C SER A 89 4.05 -7.52 -18.07
N ASP A 90 5.13 -6.94 -18.57
CA ASP A 90 5.80 -7.35 -19.81
C ASP A 90 6.80 -8.51 -19.63
N GLY A 91 6.87 -9.11 -18.43
CA GLY A 91 7.85 -10.17 -18.12
C GLY A 91 9.29 -9.67 -18.01
N ARG A 92 9.49 -8.37 -17.72
CA ARG A 92 10.80 -7.74 -17.53
C ARG A 92 10.96 -7.28 -16.08
N GLU A 93 12.19 -7.25 -15.58
CA GLU A 93 12.47 -6.73 -14.24
C GLU A 93 11.99 -5.28 -14.10
N GLY A 94 11.30 -5.01 -12.99
CA GLY A 94 11.01 -3.66 -12.54
C GLY A 94 12.27 -2.99 -11.97
N ARG A 95 12.37 -1.67 -12.08
CA ARG A 95 13.54 -0.92 -11.62
C ARG A 95 13.13 0.46 -11.13
N TYR A 96 13.65 0.90 -10.00
CA TYR A 96 13.47 2.27 -9.51
C TYR A 96 14.71 2.72 -8.74
N ARG A 97 14.93 4.04 -8.65
CA ARG A 97 15.96 4.59 -7.76
C ARG A 97 15.29 5.10 -6.51
N ARG A 98 15.84 4.76 -5.34
CA ARG A 98 15.38 5.34 -4.08
C ARG A 98 15.71 6.83 -4.05
N TYR A 99 14.78 7.64 -3.59
CA TYR A 99 15.02 9.02 -3.22
C TYR A 99 15.43 9.09 -1.74
N ASP A 100 16.58 9.72 -1.48
CA ASP A 100 17.08 9.92 -0.14
C ASP A 100 16.62 11.28 0.38
N TRP A 101 15.65 11.25 1.30
CA TRP A 101 15.02 12.45 1.86
C TRP A 101 15.97 13.31 2.68
N ASN A 102 17.01 12.73 3.30
CA ASN A 102 17.98 13.47 4.09
C ASN A 102 18.93 14.29 3.22
N THR A 103 19.34 13.73 2.08
CA THR A 103 20.27 14.39 1.15
C THR A 103 19.57 15.14 0.03
N GLY A 104 18.27 14.87 -0.20
CA GLY A 104 17.49 15.45 -1.29
C GLY A 104 17.95 14.97 -2.68
N THR A 105 18.44 13.73 -2.78
CA THR A 105 19.01 13.19 -4.03
C THR A 105 18.61 11.75 -4.29
N TYR A 106 18.68 11.32 -5.55
CA TYR A 106 18.53 9.91 -5.88
C TYR A 106 19.74 9.10 -5.41
N ALA A 107 19.47 8.00 -4.70
CA ALA A 107 20.44 7.06 -4.21
C ALA A 107 20.54 5.82 -5.13
N GLU A 108 20.61 4.63 -4.54
CA GLU A 108 20.84 3.39 -5.26
C GLU A 108 19.65 2.94 -6.15
N LEU A 109 19.98 2.12 -7.16
CA LEU A 109 18.99 1.47 -8.02
C LEU A 109 18.54 0.16 -7.38
N HIS A 110 17.23 0.00 -7.24
CA HIS A 110 16.57 -1.24 -6.86
C HIS A 110 16.06 -1.98 -8.09
N VAL A 111 16.18 -3.31 -8.08
CA VAL A 111 15.66 -4.20 -9.12
C VAL A 111 14.60 -5.10 -8.50
N VAL A 112 13.43 -5.13 -9.10
CA VAL A 112 12.32 -6.01 -8.75
C VAL A 112 12.34 -7.20 -9.70
N PRO A 113 12.75 -8.40 -9.25
CA PRO A 113 12.89 -9.57 -10.12
C PRO A 113 11.55 -10.05 -10.66
N VAL A 114 11.55 -10.65 -11.85
CA VAL A 114 10.36 -11.31 -12.43
C VAL A 114 9.95 -12.60 -11.70
N THR A 115 10.77 -13.06 -10.75
CA THR A 115 10.53 -14.24 -9.92
C THR A 115 9.71 -13.92 -8.66
N VAL A 116 9.32 -12.66 -8.43
CA VAL A 116 8.50 -12.26 -7.29
C VAL A 116 7.09 -12.83 -7.44
N ASP A 117 6.63 -13.58 -6.45
CA ASP A 117 5.29 -14.14 -6.38
C ASP A 117 4.28 -13.06 -5.94
N VAL A 118 4.66 -12.28 -4.92
CA VAL A 118 3.84 -11.21 -4.34
C VAL A 118 4.65 -9.91 -4.27
N LEU A 119 4.16 -8.89 -4.96
CA LEU A 119 4.66 -7.52 -4.83
C LEU A 119 3.71 -6.75 -3.90
N ILE A 120 4.24 -6.21 -2.82
CA ILE A 120 3.53 -5.31 -1.91
C ILE A 120 3.99 -3.88 -2.22
N VAL A 121 3.05 -2.99 -2.53
CA VAL A 121 3.33 -1.56 -2.67
C VAL A 121 2.54 -0.82 -1.60
N GLU A 122 3.23 -0.05 -0.77
CA GLU A 122 2.59 0.71 0.31
C GLU A 122 2.96 2.18 0.23
N GLY A 123 2.00 3.04 0.55
CA GLY A 123 2.18 4.48 0.56
C GLY A 123 1.02 5.20 -0.10
N VAL A 124 0.98 6.53 0.05
CA VAL A 124 0.02 7.37 -0.69
C VAL A 124 0.17 7.08 -2.19
N THR A 125 -0.89 7.17 -3.00
CA THR A 125 -0.87 6.85 -4.45
C THR A 125 -0.66 5.37 -4.82
N SER A 126 -0.37 4.47 -3.88
CA SER A 126 -0.17 3.04 -4.19
C SER A 126 -1.42 2.35 -4.74
N CYS A 127 -2.61 2.90 -4.47
CA CYS A 127 -3.89 2.48 -5.02
C CYS A 127 -4.43 3.40 -6.13
N ASP A 128 -3.59 4.18 -6.81
CA ASP A 128 -4.02 5.00 -7.95
C ASP A 128 -4.71 4.14 -9.03
N ARG A 129 -5.77 4.68 -9.64
CA ARG A 129 -6.64 3.95 -10.59
C ARG A 129 -5.93 3.42 -11.81
N ASP A 130 -4.85 4.06 -12.24
CA ASP A 130 -4.05 3.60 -13.37
C ASP A 130 -3.40 2.22 -13.09
N ALA A 131 -3.32 1.80 -11.82
CA ALA A 131 -2.83 0.49 -11.42
C ALA A 131 -3.92 -0.60 -11.28
N ASP A 132 -5.21 -0.27 -11.41
CA ASP A 132 -6.33 -1.19 -11.11
C ASP A 132 -6.27 -2.51 -11.85
N LYS A 133 -5.81 -2.47 -13.11
CA LYS A 133 -5.68 -3.65 -13.97
C LYS A 133 -4.66 -4.68 -13.45
N TRP A 134 -3.71 -4.26 -12.61
CA TRP A 134 -2.66 -5.12 -12.06
C TRP A 134 -2.92 -5.57 -10.62
N GLN A 135 -3.75 -4.85 -9.88
CA GLN A 135 -3.94 -5.09 -8.45
C GLN A 135 -4.83 -6.30 -8.19
N SER A 136 -4.30 -7.24 -7.39
CA SER A 136 -5.03 -8.39 -6.86
C SER A 136 -5.77 -8.03 -5.58
N LEU A 137 -5.18 -7.17 -4.74
CA LEU A 137 -5.78 -6.69 -3.50
C LEU A 137 -5.42 -5.20 -3.26
N ARG A 138 -6.44 -4.38 -3.00
CA ARG A 138 -6.36 -2.98 -2.59
C ARG A 138 -6.86 -2.83 -1.16
N LEU A 139 -5.98 -2.40 -0.28
CA LEU A 139 -6.31 -2.03 1.09
C LEU A 139 -6.25 -0.52 1.25
N TRP A 140 -7.19 0.02 2.02
CA TRP A 140 -7.19 1.41 2.48
C TRP A 140 -7.13 1.42 4.00
N ILE A 141 -6.10 2.05 4.58
CA ILE A 141 -6.02 2.25 6.03
C ILE A 141 -6.60 3.60 6.40
N GLU A 142 -7.59 3.58 7.29
CA GLU A 142 -8.24 4.77 7.81
C GLU A 142 -7.73 5.08 9.23
N THR A 143 -7.31 6.31 9.45
CA THR A 143 -6.87 6.80 10.77
C THR A 143 -7.27 8.26 10.89
N THR A 144 -7.67 8.69 12.09
CA THR A 144 -8.09 10.07 12.33
C THR A 144 -6.94 11.05 12.08
N ASN A 145 -7.30 12.30 11.75
CA ASN A 145 -6.32 13.34 11.43
C ASN A 145 -5.44 13.69 12.63
N GLU A 146 -5.99 13.64 13.82
CA GLU A 146 -5.30 13.91 15.08
C GLU A 146 -4.21 12.86 15.31
N VAL A 147 -4.58 11.57 15.32
CA VAL A 147 -3.65 10.47 15.59
C VAL A 147 -2.52 10.42 14.56
N ARG A 148 -2.85 10.57 13.28
CA ARG A 148 -1.83 10.46 12.22
C ARG A 148 -0.90 11.68 12.17
N LEU A 149 -1.40 12.88 12.51
CA LEU A 149 -0.57 14.07 12.65
C LEU A 149 0.38 13.91 13.83
N ASP A 150 -0.11 13.48 14.99
CA ASP A 150 0.72 13.26 16.18
C ASP A 150 1.83 12.24 15.90
N ARG A 151 1.50 11.09 15.27
CA ARG A 151 2.50 10.10 14.81
C ARG A 151 3.52 10.70 13.84
N GLY A 152 3.06 11.54 12.92
CA GLY A 152 3.91 12.20 11.94
C GLY A 152 4.91 13.17 12.55
N ILE A 153 4.43 14.01 13.47
CA ILE A 153 5.25 14.96 14.22
C ILE A 153 6.23 14.25 15.16
N GLU A 154 5.81 13.18 15.83
CA GLU A 154 6.69 12.38 16.69
C GLU A 154 7.85 11.78 15.89
N ARG A 155 7.59 11.34 14.65
CA ARG A 155 8.58 10.75 13.75
C ARG A 155 9.51 11.80 13.11
N ASP A 156 8.94 12.86 12.54
CA ASP A 156 9.63 13.78 11.65
C ASP A 156 10.09 15.07 12.35
N GLY A 157 9.54 15.35 13.53
CA GLY A 157 9.82 16.53 14.34
C GLY A 157 8.85 17.68 14.08
N GLU A 158 8.61 18.48 15.13
CA GLU A 158 7.70 19.63 15.12
C GLU A 158 8.04 20.67 14.04
N ALA A 159 9.31 20.78 13.67
CA ALA A 159 9.77 21.68 12.60
C ALA A 159 9.12 21.39 11.23
N LEU A 160 8.61 20.17 11.02
CA LEU A 160 7.96 19.74 9.78
C LEU A 160 6.42 19.81 9.84
N ARG A 161 5.83 20.40 10.88
CA ARG A 161 4.37 20.49 11.02
C ARG A 161 3.68 21.15 9.83
N ASP A 162 4.21 22.24 9.31
CA ASP A 162 3.59 22.96 8.19
C ASP A 162 3.59 22.11 6.91
N HIS A 163 4.69 21.38 6.66
CA HIS A 163 4.77 20.40 5.56
C HIS A 163 3.77 19.26 5.73
N TRP A 164 3.63 18.73 6.95
CA TRP A 164 2.61 17.73 7.27
C TRP A 164 1.21 18.26 6.96
N LEU A 165 0.85 19.45 7.44
CA LEU A 165 -0.47 20.03 7.20
C LEU A 165 -0.74 20.29 5.72
N GLU A 166 0.28 20.69 4.95
CA GLU A 166 0.18 20.83 3.49
C GLU A 166 -0.04 19.49 2.80
N TRP A 167 0.77 18.49 3.14
CA TRP A 167 0.63 17.13 2.64
C TRP A 167 -0.75 16.54 2.95
N MET A 168 -1.27 16.76 4.16
CA MET A 168 -2.61 16.32 4.58
C MET A 168 -3.74 16.92 3.72
N ARG A 169 -3.57 18.17 3.26
CA ARG A 169 -4.53 18.79 2.33
C ARG A 169 -4.43 18.18 0.95
N TRP A 170 -3.21 18.02 0.44
CA TRP A 170 -2.96 17.45 -0.88
C TRP A 170 -3.48 16.01 -0.98
N GLU A 171 -3.14 15.14 -0.02
CA GLU A 171 -3.55 13.74 -0.06
C GLU A 171 -5.07 13.60 -0.01
N ARG A 172 -5.78 14.44 0.77
CA ARG A 172 -7.25 14.48 0.80
C ARG A 172 -7.82 14.72 -0.60
N ASP A 173 -7.29 15.72 -1.30
CA ASP A 173 -7.76 16.10 -2.63
C ASP A 173 -7.41 15.03 -3.68
N HIS A 174 -6.22 14.42 -3.57
CA HIS A 174 -5.81 13.28 -4.37
C HIS A 174 -6.74 12.07 -4.17
N PHE A 175 -7.02 11.67 -2.92
CA PHE A 175 -7.89 10.54 -2.60
C PHE A 175 -9.33 10.76 -3.07
N ALA A 176 -9.84 11.98 -2.97
CA ALA A 176 -11.15 12.33 -3.50
C ALA A 176 -11.21 12.18 -5.02
N THR A 177 -10.20 12.71 -5.73
CA THR A 177 -10.06 12.59 -7.19
C THR A 177 -9.97 11.13 -7.62
N GLN A 178 -9.21 10.32 -6.87
CA GLN A 178 -8.96 8.92 -7.15
C GLN A 178 -10.08 7.98 -6.67
N SER A 179 -11.00 8.46 -5.83
CA SER A 179 -12.00 7.63 -5.12
C SER A 179 -11.34 6.44 -4.41
N THR A 180 -10.13 6.63 -3.85
CA THR A 180 -9.25 5.55 -3.40
C THR A 180 -9.91 4.66 -2.35
N ARG A 181 -10.55 5.28 -1.35
CA ARG A 181 -11.29 4.57 -0.29
C ARG A 181 -12.40 3.69 -0.86
N ASP A 182 -13.20 4.22 -1.79
CA ASP A 182 -14.38 3.53 -2.34
C ASP A 182 -13.99 2.38 -3.28
N ARG A 183 -12.79 2.44 -3.88
CA ARG A 183 -12.24 1.38 -4.72
C ARG A 183 -11.49 0.30 -3.94
N ALA A 184 -11.23 0.51 -2.64
CA ALA A 184 -10.57 -0.47 -1.81
C ALA A 184 -11.45 -1.70 -1.58
N GLN A 185 -10.84 -2.89 -1.61
CA GLN A 185 -11.54 -4.13 -1.29
C GLN A 185 -11.59 -4.34 0.24
N VAL A 186 -10.65 -3.76 0.98
CA VAL A 186 -10.64 -3.81 2.44
C VAL A 186 -10.34 -2.42 2.98
N VAL A 187 -11.26 -1.89 3.78
CA VAL A 187 -11.03 -0.68 4.59
C VAL A 187 -10.58 -1.17 5.96
N VAL A 188 -9.35 -0.86 6.32
CA VAL A 188 -8.69 -1.28 7.56
C VAL A 188 -8.77 -0.14 8.56
N ASP A 189 -9.07 -0.46 9.82
CA ASP A 189 -8.88 0.49 10.90
C ASP A 189 -7.39 0.56 11.28
N GLY A 190 -6.79 1.76 11.20
CA GLY A 190 -5.40 2.01 11.58
C GLY A 190 -5.20 2.33 13.07
N ASN A 191 -6.29 2.35 13.86
CA ASN A 191 -6.21 2.44 15.32
C ASN A 191 -7.38 1.69 16.01
N PRO A 192 -7.50 0.38 15.80
CA PRO A 192 -8.64 -0.39 16.30
C PRO A 192 -8.64 -0.51 17.81
N GLU A 193 -9.82 -0.39 18.41
CA GLU A 193 -10.06 -0.67 19.83
C GLU A 193 -10.51 -2.13 20.06
N VAL A 194 -10.88 -2.83 18.99
CA VAL A 194 -11.31 -4.24 19.05
C VAL A 194 -10.10 -5.16 19.33
N PRO A 195 -10.19 -6.05 20.33
CA PRO A 195 -9.17 -7.06 20.57
C PRO A 195 -8.93 -7.95 19.36
N HIS A 196 -7.68 -8.10 18.96
CA HIS A 196 -7.23 -8.96 17.85
C HIS A 196 -5.74 -9.30 18.05
N ASP A 197 -5.22 -10.28 17.32
CA ASP A 197 -3.78 -10.53 17.25
C ASP A 197 -3.13 -9.64 16.17
N PRO A 198 -2.41 -8.56 16.53
CA PRO A 198 -1.83 -7.65 15.54
C PRO A 198 -0.72 -8.29 14.70
N SER A 199 -0.23 -9.49 15.03
CA SER A 199 0.75 -10.21 14.22
C SER A 199 0.11 -11.01 13.07
N ALA A 200 -1.15 -11.42 13.25
CA ALA A 200 -1.86 -12.32 12.33
C ALA A 200 -3.12 -11.68 11.73
N GLU A 201 -3.67 -10.64 12.34
CA GLU A 201 -4.99 -10.08 12.05
C GLU A 201 -4.94 -8.57 11.84
N LEU A 202 -5.79 -8.06 10.96
CA LEU A 202 -6.16 -6.66 10.88
C LEU A 202 -7.62 -6.50 11.29
N VAL A 203 -8.04 -5.30 11.69
CA VAL A 203 -9.44 -5.01 11.93
C VAL A 203 -10.02 -4.30 10.71
N ALA A 204 -11.01 -4.92 10.07
CA ALA A 204 -11.64 -4.37 8.89
C ALA A 204 -12.91 -3.60 9.27
N LYS A 205 -13.00 -2.35 8.79
CA LYS A 205 -14.23 -1.54 8.81
C LYS A 205 -15.21 -1.97 7.72
N SER A 206 -14.70 -2.40 6.57
CA SER A 206 -15.50 -3.00 5.50
C SER A 206 -14.68 -3.95 4.65
N VAL A 207 -15.33 -4.99 4.12
CA VAL A 207 -14.74 -6.00 3.24
C VAL A 207 -15.63 -6.16 2.01
N ALA A 208 -15.05 -6.00 0.83
CA ALA A 208 -15.66 -6.13 -0.49
C ALA A 208 -14.72 -6.96 -1.39
N LEU A 209 -14.39 -8.16 -0.93
CA LEU A 209 -13.62 -9.12 -1.72
C LEU A 209 -14.58 -9.77 -2.73
N PRO A 210 -14.28 -9.74 -4.04
CA PRO A 210 -15.08 -10.46 -5.01
C PRO A 210 -15.06 -11.95 -4.64
N HIS A 211 -16.22 -12.57 -4.52
CA HIS A 211 -16.32 -14.01 -4.53
C HIS A 211 -15.93 -14.46 -5.94
N ASP A 212 -14.88 -15.27 -6.08
CA ASP A 212 -14.64 -15.97 -7.32
C ASP A 212 -15.81 -16.94 -7.56
N SER A 213 -16.83 -16.50 -8.30
CA SER A 213 -17.72 -17.39 -9.04
C SER A 213 -16.95 -17.95 -10.23
N ALA A 214 -15.93 -18.75 -9.94
CA ALA A 214 -15.23 -19.59 -10.91
C ALA A 214 -15.41 -21.06 -10.50
N ALA A 215 -16.67 -21.48 -10.44
CA ALA A 215 -17.08 -22.88 -10.46
C ALA A 215 -18.31 -22.98 -11.37
N SER A 216 -18.08 -23.09 -12.68
CA SER A 216 -19.01 -23.64 -13.67
C SER A 216 -18.19 -24.17 -14.84
#